data_AF-A0A3N5G8F8-F1
#
_entry.id   AF-A0A3N5G8F8-F1
#
_cell.length_a   1.000
_cell.length_b   1.000
_cell.length_c   1.000
_cell.angle_alpha   90.00
_cell.angle_beta   90.00
_cell.angle_gamma   90.00
#
_symmetry.space_group_name_H-M   'P 1'
#
loop_
_entity.id
_entity.type
_entity.pdbx_description
1 polymer ?
#
loop_
_entity_poly.entity_id
_entity_poly.type
_entity_poly.pdbx_seq_one_letter_code
_entity_poly.pdbx_strand_id
1 'polypeptide(L)' 'MKNVWRDNGLSIVLFALFVSFLAAQSYVGMLEENSELAAHGLLPISYAAYLHSGAFLEATMENWESEFLQMSV' A
#
# COMPACT_ATOMS: atom_id res chain seq x y z
N MET A 1 18.75 -16.40 26.93
CA MET A 1 18.54 -16.08 25.50
C MET A 1 17.21 -15.35 25.40
N LYS A 2 17.15 -14.15 24.81
CA LYS A 2 15.90 -13.41 24.64
C LYS A 2 15.09 -14.10 23.54
N ASN A 3 13.80 -14.33 23.77
CA ASN A 3 12.95 -15.03 22.81
C ASN A 3 12.23 -13.97 21.98
N VAL A 4 12.77 -13.67 20.81
CA VAL A 4 12.33 -12.56 19.93
C VAL A 4 10.82 -12.60 19.67
N TRP A 5 10.26 -13.79 19.49
CA TRP A 5 8.83 -14.02 19.28
C TRP A 5 7.96 -13.60 20.48
N ARG A 6 8.41 -13.91 21.70
CA ARG A 6 7.70 -13.56 22.92
C ARG A 6 7.88 -12.08 23.26
N ASP A 7 9.10 -11.58 23.07
CA ASP A 7 9.48 -10.25 23.53
C ASP A 7 9.08 -9.15 22.51
N ASN A 8 8.78 -9.50 21.24
CA ASN A 8 8.38 -8.56 20.17
C ASN A 8 7.10 -9.00 19.42
N GLY A 9 6.32 -9.93 19.97
CA GLY A 9 5.17 -10.51 19.28
C GLY A 9 4.18 -9.47 18.75
N LEU A 10 3.90 -8.41 19.52
CA LEU A 10 3.01 -7.32 19.11
C LEU A 10 3.54 -6.60 17.86
N SER A 11 4.81 -6.18 17.87
CA SER A 11 5.43 -5.49 16.73
C SER A 11 5.48 -6.36 15.49
N ILE A 12 5.76 -7.66 15.65
CA ILE A 12 5.78 -8.62 14.54
C ILE A 12 4.39 -8.74 13.91
N VAL A 13 3.35 -8.91 14.73
CA VAL A 13 1.97 -9.03 14.24
C VAL A 13 1.51 -7.73 13.57
N LEU A 14 1.76 -6.57 14.18
CA LEU A 14 1.38 -5.28 13.60
C LEU A 14 2.12 -5.02 12.27
N PHE A 15 3.41 -5.31 12.20
CA PHE A 15 4.18 -5.16 10.96
C PHE A 15 3.71 -6.13 9.88
N ALA A 16 3.41 -7.38 10.23
CA ALA A 16 2.86 -8.36 9.30
C ALA A 16 1.49 -7.91 8.74
N LEU A 17 0.61 -7.40 9.61
CA LEU A 17 -0.67 -6.84 9.20
C LEU A 17 -0.47 -5.62 8.30
N PHE A 18 0.40 -4.69 8.69
CA PHE A 18 0.74 -3.51 7.90
C PHE A 18 1.19 -3.88 6.48
N VAL A 19 2.16 -4.78 6.35
CA VAL A 19 2.65 -5.23 5.03
C VAL A 19 1.55 -5.94 4.24
N SER A 20 0.71 -6.76 4.90
CA SER A 20 -0.37 -7.46 4.22
C SER A 20 -1.43 -6.52 3.66
N PHE A 21 -1.81 -5.47 4.41
CA PHE A 21 -2.76 -4.47 3.96
C PHE A 21 -2.17 -3.55 2.91
N LEU A 22 -0.90 -3.16 3.04
CA LEU A 22 -0.21 -2.39 2.01
C LEU A 22 -0.12 -3.15 0.69
N ALA A 23 0.17 -4.45 0.74
CA ALA A 23 0.19 -5.31 -0.45
C ALA A 23 -1.20 -5.52 -1.06
N ALA A 24 -2.25 -5.62 -0.23
CA ALA A 24 -3.62 -5.69 -0.72
C ALA A 24 -4.04 -4.38 -1.40
N GLN A 25 -3.72 -3.23 -0.78
CA GLN A 25 -3.96 -1.91 -1.34
C GLN A 25 -3.23 -1.72 -2.68
N SER A 26 -1.93 -2.04 -2.76
CA SER A 26 -1.17 -1.90 -4.00
C SER A 26 -1.70 -2.81 -5.12
N TYR A 27 -2.15 -4.02 -4.78
CA TYR A 27 -2.73 -4.93 -5.77
C TYR A 27 -4.06 -4.41 -6.31
N VAL A 28 -4.95 -3.95 -5.44
CA VAL A 28 -6.24 -3.38 -5.86
C VAL A 28 -6.03 -2.08 -6.65
N GLY A 29 -5.13 -1.21 -6.20
CA GLY A 29 -4.80 0.02 -6.91
C GLY A 29 -4.21 -0.23 -8.31
N MET A 30 -3.41 -1.28 -8.50
CA MET A 30 -2.94 -1.68 -9.84
C MET A 30 -4.11 -2.11 -10.75
N LEU A 31 -5.10 -2.82 -10.20
CA LEU A 31 -6.27 -3.24 -10.98
C LEU A 31 -7.10 -2.04 -11.42
N GLU A 32 -7.26 -1.05 -10.55
CA GLU A 32 -7.95 0.21 -10.87
C GLU A 32 -7.19 0.98 -11.96
N GLU A 33 -5.89 1.20 -11.79
CA GLU A 33 -5.03 1.86 -12.78
C GLU A 33 -5.14 1.17 -14.16
N ASN A 34 -5.08 -0.16 -14.19
CA ASN A 34 -5.21 -0.92 -15.44
C ASN A 34 -6.61 -0.82 -16.04
N SER A 35 -7.66 -0.68 -15.22
CA SER A 35 -9.03 -0.42 -15.68
C SER A 35 -9.13 0.95 -16.35
N GLU A 36 -8.53 1.97 -15.74
CA GLU A 36 -8.46 3.32 -16.31
C GLU A 36 -7.65 3.36 -17.60
N LEU A 37 -6.48 2.72 -17.64
CA LEU A 37 -5.67 2.59 -18.85
C LEU A 37 -6.46 1.91 -19.97
N ALA A 38 -7.18 0.84 -19.67
CA ALA A 38 -8.04 0.17 -20.64
C ALA A 38 -9.16 1.08 -21.16
N ALA A 39 -9.78 1.88 -20.30
CA ALA A 39 -10.79 2.87 -20.69
C ALA A 39 -10.23 3.95 -21.63
N HIS A 40 -8.93 4.27 -21.51
CA HIS A 40 -8.20 5.18 -22.40
C HIS A 40 -7.58 4.50 -23.63
N GLY A 41 -7.79 3.19 -23.82
CA GLY A 41 -7.20 2.42 -24.93
C GLY A 41 -5.69 2.18 -24.81
N LEU A 42 -5.14 2.31 -23.61
CA LEU A 42 -3.72 2.10 -23.29
C LEU A 42 -3.47 0.65 -22.85
N LEU A 43 -2.21 0.24 -22.91
CA LEU A 43 -1.79 -1.09 -22.48
C LEU A 43 -1.71 -1.15 -20.94
N PRO A 44 -2.07 -2.28 -20.32
CA PRO A 44 -1.95 -2.47 -18.89
C PRO A 44 -0.48 -2.49 -18.47
N ILE A 45 -0.21 -2.00 -17.26
CA ILE A 45 1.10 -2.04 -16.63
C ILE A 45 1.25 -3.27 -15.73
N SER A 46 2.49 -3.72 -15.60
CA SER A 46 2.84 -4.79 -14.68
C SER A 46 2.81 -4.32 -13.22
N TYR A 47 2.66 -5.25 -12.28
CA TYR A 47 2.69 -4.95 -10.84
C TYR A 47 3.97 -4.23 -10.39
N ALA A 48 5.13 -4.65 -10.91
CA ALA A 48 6.40 -4.00 -10.59
C ALA A 48 6.50 -2.57 -11.17
N ALA A 49 5.86 -2.32 -12.31
CA ALA A 49 5.77 -0.97 -12.88
C ALA A 49 4.83 -0.09 -12.05
N TYR A 50 3.69 -0.64 -11.60
CA TYR A 50 2.75 0.07 -10.73
C TYR A 50 3.39 0.47 -9.39
N LEU A 51 4.18 -0.40 -8.75
CA LEU A 51 4.87 -0.07 -7.49
C LEU A 51 5.88 1.09 -7.62
N HIS A 52 6.37 1.37 -8.83
CA HIS A 52 7.25 2.51 -9.11
C HIS A 52 6.51 3.68 -9.77
N SER A 53 5.19 3.59 -9.92
CA SER A 53 4.37 4.64 -10.53
C SER A 53 4.03 5.76 -9.54
N GLY A 54 3.67 6.92 -10.09
CA GLY A 54 3.12 8.02 -9.31
C GLY A 54 1.80 7.64 -8.64
N ALA A 55 0.94 6.88 -9.32
CA ALA A 55 -0.37 6.47 -8.82
C ALA A 55 -0.30 5.67 -7.50
N PHE A 56 0.66 4.76 -7.38
CA PHE A 56 0.88 4.03 -6.13
C PHE A 56 1.31 4.97 -4.99
N LEU A 57 2.28 5.86 -5.27
CA LEU A 57 2.79 6.79 -4.27
C LEU A 57 1.71 7.77 -3.82
N GLU A 58 0.95 8.32 -4.76
CA GLU A 58 -0.16 9.24 -4.53
C GLU A 58 -1.23 8.59 -3.66
N ALA A 59 -1.76 7.43 -4.06
CA ALA A 59 -2.76 6.71 -3.28
C ALA A 59 -2.28 6.35 -1.86
N THR A 60 -0.98 6.06 -1.70
CA THR A 60 -0.41 5.78 -0.39
C THR A 60 -0.25 7.05 0.44
N MET A 61 0.30 8.12 -0.13
CA MET A 61 0.58 9.35 0.60
C MET A 61 -0.67 10.16 0.90
N GLU A 62 -1.67 10.15 0.02
CA GLU A 62 -2.97 10.79 0.27
C GLU A 62 -3.66 10.19 1.50
N ASN A 63 -3.65 8.86 1.64
CA ASN A 63 -4.19 8.18 2.82
C ASN A 63 -3.47 8.64 4.10
N TRP A 64 -2.14 8.72 4.05
CA TRP A 64 -1.35 9.16 5.20
C TRP A 64 -1.55 10.66 5.51
N GLU A 65 -1.60 11.51 4.48
CA GLU A 65 -1.86 12.93 4.62
C GLU A 65 -3.21 13.16 5.31
N SER A 66 -4.25 12.46 4.87
CA SER A 66 -5.59 12.55 5.47
C SER A 66 -5.58 12.20 6.96
N GLU A 67 -4.96 11.10 7.35
CA GLU A 67 -4.85 10.68 8.75
C GLU A 67 -4.01 11.65 9.59
N PHE A 68 -2.89 12.17 9.05
CA PHE A 68 -2.08 13.18 9.73
C PHE A 68 -2.84 14.48 9.96
N LEU A 69 -3.57 14.95 8.95
CA LEU A 69 -4.41 16.14 9.08
C LEU A 69 -5.55 15.90 10.08
N GLN A 70 -6.15 14.71 10.08
CA GLN A 70 -7.19 14.34 11.04
C GLN A 70 -6.69 14.32 12.50
N MET A 71 -5.45 13.90 12.74
CA MET A 71 -4.84 13.92 14.08
C MET A 71 -4.37 15.32 14.53
N SER A 72 -4.28 16.28 13.60
CA SER A 72 -3.77 17.63 13.88
C SER A 72 -4.82 18.62 14.41
N VAL A 73 -6.10 18.22 14.44
CA VAL A 73 -7.24 19.03 14.90
C VAL A 73 -7.68 18.64 16.31
#